data_AF-A0A484FD30-F1
#
_entry.id   AF-A0A484FD30-F1
#
_cell.length_a   1.000
_cell.length_b   1.000
_cell.length_c   1.000
_cell.angle_alpha   90.00
_cell.angle_beta   90.00
_cell.angle_gamma   90.00
#
_symmetry.space_group_name_H-M   'P 1'
#
loop_
_entity.id
_entity.type
_entity.pdbx_description
1 polymer ?
#
loop_
_entity_poly.entity_id
_entity_poly.type
_entity_poly.pdbx_seq_one_letter_code
_entity_poly.pdbx_strand_id
1 'polypeptide(L)'
;MPSQVPRPYALFFKTLDPIIAIWGFTLFLFSPETVTSSYLPPSYAPQTIDPSMVHPASLVSASSIANSLREYSLPLNNQIAGHLLSNALFSIFLLRATDSVAVWRIYQLGLLIVDVLLLYGTFASYALQGRLNPLTTWRAEDWGAVAITTLAILIRTAFLFGVGFSKAPGVKRA
;
A
#
# COMPACT_ATOMS: atom_id res chain seq x y z
N MET A 1 28.01 2.97 18.74
CA MET A 1 28.15 1.51 18.58
C MET A 1 27.77 1.13 17.15
N PRO A 2 28.34 0.09 16.53
CA PRO A 2 27.92 -0.33 15.20
C PRO A 2 26.43 -0.71 15.23
N SER A 3 25.65 -0.21 14.27
CA SER A 3 24.21 -0.46 14.21
C SER A 3 23.95 -1.97 14.11
N GLN A 4 23.12 -2.52 15.00
CA GLN A 4 22.77 -3.95 15.02
C GLN A 4 21.96 -4.38 13.78
N VAL A 5 21.42 -3.41 13.04
CA VAL A 5 20.66 -3.62 11.80
C VAL A 5 21.62 -3.67 10.61
N PRO A 6 21.48 -4.64 9.68
CA PRO A 6 22.27 -4.66 8.46
C PRO A 6 22.06 -3.40 7.61
N ARG A 7 23.14 -2.89 7.01
CA ARG A 7 23.13 -1.62 6.25
C ARG A 7 22.07 -1.54 5.14
N PRO A 8 21.79 -2.60 4.34
CA PRO A 8 20.77 -2.53 3.31
C PRO A 8 19.38 -2.20 3.86
N TYR A 9 18.98 -2.85 4.97
CA TYR A 9 17.72 -2.56 5.65
C TYR A 9 17.70 -1.16 6.26
N ALA A 10 18.80 -0.74 6.87
CA ALA A 10 18.90 0.60 7.42
C ALA A 10 18.72 1.68 6.34
N LEU A 11 19.34 1.51 5.17
CA LEU A 11 19.19 2.43 4.04
C LEU A 11 17.76 2.43 3.50
N PHE A 12 17.17 1.25 3.32
CA PHE A 12 15.81 1.15 2.81
C PHE A 12 14.80 1.78 3.78
N PHE A 13 14.74 1.32 5.03
CA PHE A 13 13.73 1.78 5.99
C PHE A 13 13.91 3.23 6.44
N LYS A 14 15.15 3.75 6.50
CA LYS A 14 15.38 5.14 6.94
C LYS A 14 15.27 6.17 5.81
N THR A 15 15.39 5.74 4.55
CA THR A 15 15.52 6.67 3.42
C THR A 15 14.56 6.36 2.29
N LEU A 16 14.60 5.16 1.72
CA LEU A 16 13.73 4.83 0.58
C LEU A 16 12.27 4.74 0.98
N ASP A 17 11.98 4.04 2.08
CA ASP A 17 10.62 3.86 2.59
C ASP A 17 9.90 5.19 2.90
N PRO A 18 10.49 6.14 3.64
CA PRO A 18 9.83 7.43 3.86
C PRO A 18 9.70 8.27 2.57
N ILE A 19 10.62 8.15 1.60
CA ILE A 19 10.46 8.82 0.30
C ILE A 19 9.24 8.25 -0.44
N ILE A 20 9.12 6.92 -0.48
CA ILE A 20 7.97 6.23 -1.08
C ILE A 20 6.67 6.64 -0.38
N ALA A 21 6.68 6.70 0.96
CA ALA A 21 5.52 7.08 1.74
C ALA A 21 5.12 8.55 1.52
N ILE A 22 6.08 9.49 1.42
CA ILE A 22 5.83 10.90 1.09
C ILE A 22 5.27 11.03 -0.33
N TRP A 23 5.82 10.27 -1.28
CA TRP A 23 5.30 10.24 -2.64
C TRP A 23 3.85 9.75 -2.68
N GLY A 24 3.55 8.64 -2.00
CA GLY A 24 2.18 8.14 -1.86
C GLY A 24 1.26 9.16 -1.19
N PHE A 25 1.69 9.77 -0.08
CA PHE A 25 0.95 10.86 0.58
C PHE A 25 0.59 11.98 -0.40
N THR A 26 1.55 12.40 -1.23
CA THR A 26 1.35 13.45 -2.23
C THR A 26 0.30 13.04 -3.27
N LEU A 27 0.34 11.80 -3.76
CA LEU A 27 -0.65 11.28 -4.70
C LEU A 27 -2.05 11.21 -4.11
N PHE A 28 -2.20 10.65 -2.90
CA PHE A 28 -3.50 10.52 -2.26
C PHE A 28 -4.13 11.88 -1.91
N LEU A 29 -3.30 12.90 -1.59
CA LEU A 29 -3.80 14.22 -1.19
C LEU A 29 -4.03 15.17 -2.37
N PHE A 30 -3.11 15.23 -3.34
CA PHE A 30 -3.14 16.22 -4.42
C PHE A 30 -3.55 15.64 -5.78
N SER A 31 -3.52 14.32 -5.94
CA SER A 31 -3.90 13.65 -7.18
C SER A 31 -4.81 12.44 -6.95
N PRO A 32 -5.88 12.58 -6.12
CA PRO A 32 -6.72 11.46 -5.69
C PRO A 32 -7.37 10.72 -6.86
N GLU A 33 -7.72 11.41 -7.95
CA GLU A 33 -8.25 10.79 -9.18
C GLU A 33 -7.34 9.71 -9.75
N THR A 34 -6.02 9.95 -9.74
CA THR A 34 -5.02 9.00 -10.26
C THR A 34 -5.11 7.69 -9.50
N VAL A 35 -5.15 7.79 -8.17
CA VAL A 35 -5.23 6.66 -7.26
C VAL A 35 -6.58 5.97 -7.36
N THR A 36 -7.67 6.74 -7.25
CA THR A 36 -9.04 6.23 -7.29
C THR A 36 -9.35 5.55 -8.63
N SER A 37 -8.74 5.95 -9.75
CA SER A 37 -8.95 5.32 -11.07
C SER A 37 -8.47 3.87 -11.16
N SER A 38 -7.56 3.45 -10.27
CA SER A 38 -7.10 2.07 -10.15
C SER A 38 -8.07 1.21 -9.33
N TYR A 39 -8.74 1.80 -8.33
CA TYR A 39 -9.59 1.05 -7.39
C TYR A 39 -11.08 1.10 -7.75
N LEU A 40 -11.55 2.19 -8.38
CA LEU A 40 -12.94 2.38 -8.75
C LEU A 40 -13.14 2.34 -10.28
N PRO A 41 -14.16 1.63 -10.78
CA PRO A 41 -14.44 1.57 -12.21
C PRO A 41 -14.84 2.96 -12.76
N PRO A 42 -14.50 3.27 -14.03
CA PRO A 42 -14.92 4.51 -14.72
C PRO A 42 -16.44 4.66 -14.81
N SER A 43 -17.13 3.55 -14.99
CA SER A 43 -18.58 3.46 -15.05
C SER A 43 -19.03 2.22 -14.29
N TYR A 44 -20.07 2.35 -13.47
CA TYR A 44 -20.74 1.21 -12.90
C TYR A 44 -21.72 0.71 -13.97
N ALA A 45 -21.35 -0.28 -14.78
CA ALA A 45 -22.38 -1.00 -15.52
C ALA A 45 -23.23 -1.73 -14.46
N PRO A 46 -24.54 -1.43 -14.32
CA PRO A 46 -25.39 -2.30 -13.54
C PRO A 46 -25.17 -3.71 -14.09
N GLN A 47 -25.04 -4.71 -13.23
CA GLN A 47 -25.11 -6.11 -13.67
C GLN A 47 -26.26 -6.21 -14.67
N THR A 48 -26.12 -7.00 -15.74
CA THR A 48 -27.15 -7.15 -16.79
C THR A 48 -28.46 -7.55 -16.15
N ILE A 49 -29.22 -6.54 -15.74
CA ILE A 49 -30.52 -6.63 -15.14
C ILE A 49 -31.42 -6.72 -16.34
N ASP A 50 -32.11 -7.85 -16.46
CA ASP A 50 -33.16 -8.01 -17.46
C ASP A 50 -34.10 -6.81 -17.38
N PRO A 51 -34.21 -5.98 -18.44
CA PRO A 51 -35.06 -4.78 -18.44
C PRO A 51 -36.53 -5.11 -18.18
N SER A 52 -36.95 -6.36 -18.38
CA SER A 52 -38.29 -6.82 -18.05
C SER A 52 -38.52 -7.04 -16.55
N MET A 53 -37.45 -7.10 -15.74
CA MET A 53 -37.52 -7.37 -14.30
C MET A 53 -37.35 -6.13 -13.42
N VAL A 54 -37.04 -4.96 -13.96
CA VAL A 54 -36.74 -3.76 -13.14
C VAL A 54 -37.38 -2.49 -13.70
N HIS A 55 -37.88 -1.66 -12.78
CA HIS A 55 -38.62 -0.43 -13.04
C HIS A 55 -37.73 0.67 -13.67
N PRO A 56 -38.20 1.45 -14.68
CA PRO A 56 -37.40 2.45 -15.40
C PRO A 56 -36.81 3.56 -14.52
N ALA A 57 -37.39 3.83 -13.34
CA ALA A 57 -36.82 4.76 -12.37
C ALA A 57 -35.60 4.20 -11.61
N SER A 58 -35.30 2.90 -11.66
CA SER A 58 -34.07 2.34 -11.08
C SER A 58 -32.84 2.58 -11.96
N LEU A 59 -33.05 3.07 -13.19
CA LEU A 59 -32.00 3.49 -14.12
C LEU A 59 -31.50 4.90 -13.81
N VAL A 60 -31.71 5.41 -12.58
CA VAL A 60 -30.97 6.59 -12.08
C VAL A 60 -29.52 6.37 -12.46
N SER A 61 -29.04 7.24 -13.34
CA SER A 61 -27.96 6.95 -14.26
C SER A 61 -26.82 6.21 -13.57
N ALA A 62 -26.46 5.03 -14.07
CA ALA A 62 -25.24 4.32 -13.70
C ALA A 62 -24.01 5.25 -13.51
N SER A 63 -23.96 6.35 -14.27
CA SER A 63 -22.95 7.41 -14.11
C SER A 63 -23.09 8.23 -12.81
N SER A 64 -24.30 8.55 -12.35
CA SER A 64 -24.52 9.27 -11.08
C SER A 64 -24.10 8.45 -9.85
N ILE A 65 -24.22 7.12 -9.91
CA ILE A 65 -23.75 6.23 -8.84
C ILE A 65 -22.22 6.11 -8.88
N ALA A 66 -21.62 6.02 -10.06
CA ALA A 66 -20.16 6.02 -10.19
C ALA A 66 -19.53 7.33 -9.71
N ASN A 67 -20.19 8.46 -9.96
CA ASN A 67 -19.75 9.77 -9.49
C ASN A 67 -19.87 9.91 -7.97
N SER A 68 -20.97 9.46 -7.36
CA SER A 68 -21.10 9.50 -5.89
C SER A 68 -20.07 8.60 -5.19
N LEU A 69 -19.74 7.43 -5.75
CA LEU A 69 -18.68 6.57 -5.23
C LEU A 69 -17.30 7.24 -5.27
N ARG A 70 -17.00 8.03 -6.31
CA ARG A 70 -15.77 8.85 -6.36
C ARG A 70 -15.77 9.95 -5.32
N GLU A 71 -16.90 10.65 -5.14
CA GLU A 71 -17.02 11.70 -4.12
C GLU A 71 -16.76 11.16 -2.71
N TYR A 72 -17.26 9.97 -2.39
CA TYR A 72 -16.98 9.31 -1.10
C TYR A 72 -15.56 8.74 -0.97
N SER A 73 -14.78 8.65 -2.06
CA SER A 73 -13.38 8.20 -2.00
C SER A 73 -12.43 9.25 -1.42
N LEU A 74 -12.80 10.54 -1.48
CA LEU A 74 -11.95 11.65 -1.01
C LEU A 74 -11.61 11.55 0.49
N PRO A 75 -12.57 11.37 1.42
CA PRO A 75 -12.26 11.16 2.83
C PRO A 75 -11.41 9.90 3.10
N LEU A 76 -11.59 8.83 2.32
CA LEU A 76 -10.80 7.61 2.44
C LEU A 76 -9.35 7.84 1.99
N ASN A 77 -9.17 8.55 0.87
CA ASN A 77 -7.85 8.94 0.38
C ASN A 77 -7.10 9.79 1.41
N ASN A 78 -7.79 10.72 2.09
CA ASN A 78 -7.19 11.52 3.16
C ASN A 78 -6.76 10.67 4.37
N GLN A 79 -7.51 9.62 4.72
CA GLN A 79 -7.11 8.70 5.78
C GLN A 79 -5.84 7.92 5.40
N ILE A 80 -5.75 7.43 4.16
CA ILE A 80 -4.56 6.73 3.66
C ILE A 80 -3.37 7.70 3.57
N ALA A 81 -3.59 8.93 3.10
CA ALA A 81 -2.57 9.99 3.09
C ALA A 81 -2.03 10.25 4.51
N GLY A 82 -2.92 10.40 5.49
CA GLY A 82 -2.53 10.57 6.89
C GLY A 82 -1.70 9.39 7.43
N HIS A 83 -2.10 8.16 7.10
CA HIS A 83 -1.33 6.97 7.44
C HIS A 83 0.07 6.99 6.81
N LEU A 84 0.18 7.26 5.51
CA LEU A 84 1.47 7.31 4.79
C LEU A 84 2.39 8.41 5.33
N LEU A 85 1.86 9.59 5.64
CA LEU A 85 2.63 10.66 6.27
C LEU A 85 3.12 10.25 7.65
N SER A 86 2.27 9.61 8.46
CA SER A 86 2.67 9.11 9.78
C SER A 86 3.79 8.06 9.67
N ASN A 87 3.70 7.13 8.71
CA ASN A 87 4.74 6.16 8.42
C ASN A 87 6.05 6.86 8.00
N ALA A 88 5.99 7.86 7.12
CA ALA A 88 7.17 8.62 6.72
C ALA A 88 7.86 9.28 7.92
N LEU A 89 7.09 9.93 8.80
CA LEU A 89 7.62 10.59 9.99
C LEU A 89 8.24 9.59 10.97
N PHE A 90 7.60 8.45 11.24
CA PHE A 90 8.18 7.42 12.09
C PHE A 90 9.43 6.79 11.46
N SER A 91 9.40 6.44 10.17
CA SER A 91 10.60 5.94 9.46
C SER A 91 11.76 6.96 9.48
N ILE A 92 11.45 8.26 9.40
CA ILE A 92 12.45 9.32 9.52
C ILE A 92 12.98 9.43 10.96
N PHE A 93 12.11 9.68 11.93
CA PHE A 93 12.48 10.07 13.28
C PHE A 93 12.66 8.88 14.23
N LEU A 94 11.68 7.96 14.30
CA LEU A 94 11.69 6.83 15.24
C LEU A 94 12.91 5.94 14.99
N LEU A 95 13.16 5.56 13.74
CA LEU A 95 14.28 4.65 13.40
C LEU A 95 15.65 5.31 13.55
N ARG A 96 15.72 6.64 13.58
CA ARG A 96 16.96 7.39 13.89
C ARG A 96 17.14 7.61 15.39
N ALA A 97 16.05 7.61 16.15
CA ALA A 97 16.07 7.79 17.60
C ALA A 97 16.36 6.50 18.38
N THR A 98 16.32 5.32 17.74
CA THR A 98 16.56 4.04 18.41
C THR A 98 17.47 3.09 17.64
N ASP A 99 18.36 2.43 18.38
CA ASP A 99 19.20 1.32 17.90
C ASP A 99 18.60 -0.06 18.21
N SER A 100 17.46 -0.11 18.90
CA SER A 100 16.82 -1.37 19.31
C SER A 100 16.18 -2.09 18.13
N VAL A 101 16.73 -3.24 17.74
CA VAL A 101 16.17 -4.10 16.68
C VAL A 101 14.74 -4.55 17.01
N ALA A 102 14.40 -4.69 18.30
CA ALA A 102 13.04 -5.04 18.70
C ALA A 102 12.03 -3.96 18.29
N VAL A 103 12.35 -2.68 18.49
CA VAL A 103 11.49 -1.56 18.08
C VAL A 103 11.34 -1.55 16.56
N TRP A 104 12.44 -1.77 15.83
CA TRP A 104 12.39 -1.87 14.37
C TRP A 104 11.50 -3.02 13.91
N ARG A 105 11.60 -4.20 14.52
CA ARG A 105 10.76 -5.35 14.16
C ARG A 105 9.28 -5.10 14.43
N ILE A 106 8.93 -4.51 15.58
CA ILE A 106 7.54 -4.16 15.90
C ILE A 106 6.99 -3.18 14.87
N TYR A 107 7.77 -2.14 14.55
CA TYR A 107 7.38 -1.15 13.56
C TYR A 107 7.21 -1.75 12.15
N GLN A 108 8.19 -2.52 11.68
CA GLN A 108 8.12 -3.17 10.36
C GLN A 108 7.03 -4.24 10.27
N LEU A 109 6.68 -4.90 11.38
CA LEU A 109 5.54 -5.82 11.43
C LEU A 109 4.21 -5.06 11.25
N GLY A 110 4.06 -3.92 11.91
CA GLY A 110 2.88 -3.06 11.72
C GLY A 110 2.72 -2.62 10.27
N LEU A 111 3.81 -2.19 9.63
CA LEU A 111 3.78 -1.81 8.21
C LEU A 111 3.55 -3.00 7.28
N LEU A 112 4.11 -4.18 7.58
CA LEU A 112 3.87 -5.38 6.80
C LEU A 112 2.38 -5.75 6.75
N ILE A 113 1.68 -5.61 7.88
CA ILE A 113 0.22 -5.85 7.94
C ILE A 113 -0.51 -4.86 7.02
N VAL A 114 -0.14 -3.59 7.05
CA VAL A 114 -0.74 -2.58 6.17
C VAL A 114 -0.48 -2.91 4.70
N ASP A 115 0.76 -3.25 4.33
CA ASP A 115 1.11 -3.56 2.94
C ASP A 115 0.31 -4.75 2.40
N VAL A 116 0.14 -5.79 3.20
CA VAL A 116 -0.66 -6.98 2.83
C VAL A 116 -2.12 -6.59 2.62
N LEU A 117 -2.70 -5.76 3.49
CA LEU A 117 -4.08 -5.30 3.35
C LEU A 117 -4.25 -4.37 2.13
N LEU A 118 -3.25 -3.53 1.82
CA LEU A 118 -3.25 -2.70 0.62
C LEU A 118 -3.23 -3.56 -0.66
N LEU A 119 -2.36 -4.58 -0.73
CA LEU A 119 -2.35 -5.49 -1.88
C LEU A 119 -3.64 -6.32 -1.97
N TYR A 120 -4.20 -6.75 -0.84
CA TYR A 120 -5.48 -7.45 -0.84
C TYR A 120 -6.63 -6.57 -1.36
N GLY A 121 -6.71 -5.32 -0.90
CA GLY A 121 -7.69 -4.35 -1.42
C GLY A 121 -7.51 -4.06 -2.91
N THR A 122 -6.27 -3.99 -3.37
CA THR A 122 -5.92 -3.85 -4.80
C THR A 122 -6.40 -5.06 -5.60
N PHE A 123 -6.09 -6.27 -5.12
CA PHE A 123 -6.53 -7.52 -5.73
C PHE A 123 -8.06 -7.60 -5.82
N ALA A 124 -8.77 -7.29 -4.73
CA ALA A 124 -10.23 -7.29 -4.72
C ALA A 124 -10.80 -6.28 -5.73
N SER A 125 -10.21 -5.08 -5.81
CA SER A 125 -10.61 -4.06 -6.78
C SER A 125 -10.39 -4.50 -8.22
N TYR A 126 -9.24 -5.12 -8.52
CA TYR A 126 -8.94 -5.64 -9.86
C TYR A 126 -9.81 -6.85 -10.22
N ALA A 127 -10.14 -7.71 -9.26
CA ALA A 127 -11.07 -8.83 -9.47
C ALA A 127 -12.46 -8.31 -9.88
N LEU A 128 -12.98 -7.31 -9.18
CA LEU A 128 -14.27 -6.67 -9.50
C LEU A 128 -14.28 -5.99 -10.88
N GLN A 129 -13.13 -5.46 -11.31
CA GLN A 129 -12.98 -4.81 -12.60
C GLN A 129 -12.61 -5.78 -13.75
N GLY A 130 -12.38 -7.06 -13.47
CA GLY A 130 -11.89 -8.03 -14.46
C GLY A 130 -10.45 -7.77 -14.93
N ARG A 131 -9.63 -7.10 -14.12
CA ARG A 131 -8.26 -6.63 -14.43
C ARG A 131 -7.16 -7.44 -13.72
N LEU A 132 -7.42 -8.73 -13.50
CA LEU A 132 -6.46 -9.61 -12.82
C LEU A 132 -5.27 -10.01 -13.69
N ASN A 133 -5.32 -9.79 -15.01
CA ASN A 133 -4.19 -10.07 -15.90
C ASN A 133 -3.26 -8.83 -16.00
N PRO A 134 -2.08 -8.85 -15.34
CA PRO A 134 -1.20 -7.69 -15.27
C PRO A 134 -0.54 -7.35 -16.61
N LEU A 135 -0.40 -8.32 -17.52
CA LEU A 135 0.31 -8.13 -18.79
C LEU A 135 -0.55 -7.40 -19.83
N THR A 136 -1.87 -7.41 -19.67
CA THR A 136 -2.81 -6.85 -20.67
C THR A 136 -3.67 -5.71 -20.12
N THR A 137 -3.90 -5.65 -18.81
CA THR A 137 -4.92 -4.75 -18.23
C THR A 137 -4.37 -3.69 -17.27
N TRP A 138 -3.12 -3.82 -16.82
CA TRP A 138 -2.52 -2.87 -15.88
C TRP A 138 -1.93 -1.68 -16.62
N ARG A 139 -2.22 -0.50 -16.09
CA ARG A 139 -1.61 0.75 -16.53
C ARG A 139 -0.26 0.94 -15.83
N ALA A 140 0.49 1.95 -16.23
CA ALA A 140 1.79 2.24 -15.62
C ALA A 140 1.67 2.53 -14.11
N GLU A 141 0.58 3.19 -13.71
CA GLU A 141 0.28 3.55 -12.33
C GLU A 141 -0.03 2.31 -11.47
N ASP A 142 -0.74 1.33 -12.03
CA ASP A 142 -1.04 0.06 -11.38
C ASP A 142 0.25 -0.73 -11.09
N TRP A 143 1.14 -0.80 -12.08
CA TRP A 143 2.47 -1.38 -11.90
C TRP A 143 3.28 -0.65 -10.85
N GLY A 144 3.28 0.68 -10.86
CA GLY A 144 3.97 1.50 -9.87
C GLY A 144 3.51 1.17 -8.45
N ALA A 145 2.20 1.20 -8.20
CA ALA A 145 1.64 0.91 -6.88
C ALA A 145 1.95 -0.53 -6.43
N VAL A 146 1.60 -1.53 -7.24
CA VAL A 146 1.73 -2.93 -6.84
C VAL A 146 3.19 -3.36 -6.70
N ALA A 147 4.07 -2.95 -7.62
CA ALA A 147 5.48 -3.35 -7.57
C ALA A 147 6.19 -2.76 -6.34
N ILE A 148 5.93 -1.49 -6.02
CA ILE A 148 6.51 -0.82 -4.85
C ILE A 148 6.04 -1.51 -3.56
N THR A 149 4.74 -1.72 -3.39
CA THR A 149 4.20 -2.37 -2.18
C THR A 149 4.70 -3.82 -2.06
N THR A 150 4.75 -4.57 -3.17
CA THR A 150 5.27 -5.95 -3.17
C THR A 150 6.74 -5.99 -2.77
N LEU A 151 7.58 -5.10 -3.31
CA LEU A 151 8.98 -4.99 -2.91
C LEU A 151 9.12 -4.69 -1.42
N ALA A 152 8.31 -3.78 -0.90
CA ALA A 152 8.32 -3.41 0.50
C ALA A 152 7.95 -4.59 1.42
N ILE A 153 6.93 -5.38 1.05
CA ILE A 153 6.57 -6.64 1.72
C ILE A 153 7.75 -7.60 1.76
N LEU A 154 8.42 -7.83 0.62
CA LEU A 154 9.53 -8.77 0.55
C LEU A 154 10.69 -8.35 1.47
N ILE A 155 11.03 -7.06 1.46
CA ILE A 155 12.11 -6.52 2.30
C ILE A 155 11.75 -6.60 3.78
N ARG A 156 10.52 -6.22 4.16
CA ARG A 156 10.03 -6.32 5.55
C ARG A 156 10.00 -7.75 6.03
N THR A 157 9.50 -8.66 5.21
CA THR A 157 9.46 -10.09 5.50
C THR A 157 10.87 -10.63 5.74
N ALA A 158 11.81 -10.36 4.82
CA ALA A 158 13.21 -10.78 4.98
C ALA A 158 13.84 -10.21 6.26
N PHE A 159 13.59 -8.94 6.57
CA PHE A 159 14.08 -8.30 7.79
C PHE A 159 13.53 -8.95 9.06
N LEU A 160 12.22 -9.22 9.11
CA LEU A 160 11.55 -9.83 10.26
C LEU A 160 12.05 -11.25 10.52
N PHE A 161 12.32 -12.01 9.46
CA PHE A 161 12.93 -13.34 9.55
C PHE A 161 14.44 -13.32 9.83
N GLY A 162 15.06 -12.14 9.98
CA GLY A 162 16.46 -12.00 10.33
C GLY A 162 17.42 -12.36 9.18
N VAL A 163 16.95 -12.34 7.94
CA VAL A 163 17.81 -12.52 6.76
C VAL A 163 18.89 -11.44 6.76
N GLY A 164 20.15 -11.80 6.49
CA GLY A 164 21.27 -10.86 6.42
C GLY A 164 21.80 -10.35 7.77
N PHE A 165 21.27 -10.81 8.92
CA PHE A 165 21.84 -10.53 10.23
C PHE A 165 23.04 -11.45 10.51
N SER A 166 24.15 -10.89 11.01
CA SER A 166 25.30 -11.67 11.45
C SER A 166 24.96 -12.50 12.67
N LYS A 167 25.27 -13.81 12.64
CA LYS A 167 25.19 -14.66 13.84
C LYS A 167 26.21 -14.15 14.87
N ALA A 168 25.78 -13.96 16.12
CA ALA A 168 26.71 -13.63 17.19
C ALA A 168 27.80 -14.71 17.26
N PRO A 169 29.10 -14.35 17.42
CA PRO A 169 30.16 -15.33 17.55
C PRO A 169 29.83 -16.22 18.75
N GLY A 170 29.63 -17.51 18.48
CA GLY A 170 29.28 -18.49 19.49
C GLY A 170 30.33 -18.44 20.60
N VAL A 171 29.88 -18.22 21.84
CA VAL A 171 30.71 -18.36 23.03
C VAL A 171 31.30 -19.76 22.98
N LYS A 172 32.59 -19.88 22.64
CA LYS A 172 33.34 -21.11 22.86
C LYS A 172 33.29 -21.35 24.37
N ARG A 173 32.48 -22.31 24.80
CA ARG A 173 32.56 -22.84 26.17
C ARG A 173 33.99 -23.37 26.33
N ALA A 174 34.74 -22.72 27.23
CA ALA A 174 36.03 -23.19 27.71
C ALA A 174 35.85 -24.46 28.55
#